data_AF-A0A1S2LJ51-F1
#
_entry.id   AF-A0A1S2LJ51-F1
#
_cell.length_a   1.000
_cell.length_b   1.000
_cell.length_c   1.000
_cell.angle_alpha   90.00
_cell.angle_beta   90.00
_cell.angle_gamma   90.00
#
_symmetry.space_group_name_H-M   'P 1'
#
loop_
_entity.id
_entity.type
_entity.pdbx_description
1 polymer ?
#
loop_
_entity_poly.entity_id
_entity_poly.type
_entity_poly.pdbx_seq_one_letter_code
_entity_poly.pdbx_strand_id
1 'polypeptide(L)'
;MFRGYNLWISIGTLVAVTIILFTQFIWANIPEFIPGVSAKLGNIFFNISMSYIVSYIFYVIVAYLPEKQKKAHLRKEIQNSKESILRDFNQVISYMEKSSGVTLNNKQVTEFDIKNMLGKIHPYSAAPVVTWSNGLVVNLTWNDYLLTHIKEITEKVNNIFIFIPFMDATLIASFNKIHKCSFFKVGNTLFTTPMKNKNLSAFGKDFYEYYSLVKSIEQ
;
A
#
# COMPACT_ATOMS: atom_id res chain seq x y z
N MET A 1 -1.61 22.99 9.64
CA MET A 1 -2.65 22.88 8.58
C MET A 1 -2.09 22.93 7.13
N PHE A 2 -0.80 23.22 6.89
CA PHE A 2 -0.24 23.46 5.54
C PHE A 2 0.96 22.56 5.14
N ARG A 3 1.08 21.34 5.66
CA ARG A 3 2.16 20.41 5.24
C ARG A 3 1.72 19.66 3.98
N GLY A 4 2.10 20.16 2.81
CA GLY A 4 1.82 19.55 1.50
C GLY A 4 1.42 20.53 0.39
N TYR A 5 1.34 21.83 0.68
CA TYR A 5 1.12 22.85 -0.33
C TYR A 5 2.36 22.98 -1.22
N ASN A 6 2.15 23.26 -2.51
CA ASN A 6 3.21 23.79 -3.36
C ASN A 6 3.54 25.18 -2.80
N LEU A 7 4.62 25.26 -2.01
CA LEU A 7 4.97 26.40 -1.14
C LEU A 7 4.80 27.75 -1.84
N TRP A 8 5.19 27.79 -3.11
CA TRP A 8 5.11 28.94 -4.01
C TRP A 8 3.70 29.48 -4.22
N ILE A 9 2.70 28.59 -4.38
CA ILE A 9 1.31 29.00 -4.62
C ILE A 9 0.74 29.65 -3.36
N SER A 10 1.02 29.08 -2.19
CA SER A 10 0.58 29.64 -0.90
C SER A 10 1.26 30.96 -0.57
N ILE A 11 2.56 31.10 -0.87
CA ILE A 11 3.29 32.36 -0.74
C ILE A 11 2.67 33.42 -1.66
N GLY A 12 2.38 33.07 -2.92
CA GLY A 12 1.73 33.97 -3.86
C GLY A 12 0.37 34.47 -3.36
N THR A 13 -0.43 33.59 -2.72
CA THR A 13 -1.72 33.99 -2.13
C THR A 13 -1.54 34.95 -0.97
N LEU A 14 -0.56 34.70 -0.10
CA LEU A 14 -0.25 35.58 1.03
C LEU A 14 0.18 36.97 0.55
N VAL A 15 1.05 37.03 -0.46
CA VAL A 15 1.49 38.28 -1.10
C VAL A 15 0.30 39.03 -1.72
N ALA A 16 -0.59 38.34 -2.43
CA ALA A 16 -1.78 38.95 -3.02
C ALA A 16 -2.72 39.56 -1.95
N VAL A 17 -2.94 38.85 -0.84
CA VAL A 17 -3.73 39.37 0.29
C VAL A 17 -3.04 40.58 0.93
N THR A 18 -1.73 40.54 1.12
CA THR A 18 -0.96 41.68 1.65
C THR A 18 -1.05 42.88 0.73
N ILE A 19 -0.97 42.70 -0.60
CA ILE A 19 -1.13 43.78 -1.58
C ILE A 19 -2.53 44.40 -1.48
N ILE A 20 -3.58 43.58 -1.37
CA ILE A 20 -4.96 44.09 -1.21
C ILE A 20 -5.09 44.92 0.07
N LEU A 21 -4.58 44.42 1.20
CA LEU A 21 -4.61 45.17 2.47
C LEU A 21 -3.82 46.48 2.38
N PHE A 22 -2.65 46.46 1.74
CA PHE A 22 -1.82 47.65 1.56
C PHE A 22 -2.49 48.69 0.66
N THR A 23 -3.08 48.25 -0.47
CA THR A 23 -3.80 49.14 -1.41
C THR A 23 -5.03 49.78 -0.77
N GLN A 24 -5.81 49.04 0.02
CA GLN A 24 -7.05 49.54 0.63
C GLN A 24 -6.82 50.42 1.89
N PHE A 25 -5.83 50.10 2.74
CA PHE A 25 -5.66 50.81 4.02
C PHE A 25 -4.58 51.89 4.01
N ILE A 26 -3.49 51.69 3.25
CA ILE A 26 -2.33 52.59 3.26
C ILE A 26 -2.39 53.54 2.07
N TRP A 27 -2.59 53.01 0.86
CA TRP A 27 -2.56 53.83 -0.35
C TRP A 27 -3.78 54.73 -0.53
N ALA A 28 -4.94 54.35 0.02
CA ALA A 28 -6.14 55.18 0.00
C ALA A 28 -5.99 56.51 0.79
N ASN A 29 -5.04 56.58 1.74
CA ASN A 29 -4.88 57.71 2.67
C ASN A 29 -3.67 58.61 2.37
N ILE A 30 -2.88 58.33 1.33
CA ILE A 30 -1.66 59.09 1.00
C ILE A 30 -1.98 60.15 -0.07
N PRO A 31 -1.61 61.43 0.11
CA PRO A 31 -1.79 62.46 -0.90
C PRO A 31 -0.99 62.13 -2.16
N GLU A 32 -1.63 62.26 -3.34
CA GLU A 32 -1.03 61.86 -4.62
C GLU A 32 0.19 62.73 -4.98
N PHE A 33 1.34 62.10 -5.23
CA PHE A 33 2.55 62.78 -5.70
C PHE A 33 2.46 63.15 -7.20
N ILE A 34 1.70 62.37 -7.98
CA ILE A 34 1.39 62.61 -9.40
C ILE A 34 -0.10 62.32 -9.60
N PRO A 35 -0.91 63.27 -10.08
CA PRO A 35 -2.36 63.10 -10.20
C PRO A 35 -2.74 61.86 -11.03
N GLY A 36 -3.48 60.93 -10.43
CA GLY A 36 -4.13 59.80 -11.11
C GLY A 36 -3.26 58.59 -11.50
N VAL A 37 -1.93 58.62 -11.30
CA VAL A 37 -1.05 57.46 -11.59
C VAL A 37 -1.08 56.44 -10.46
N SER A 38 -1.05 56.91 -9.21
CA SER A 38 -1.15 56.07 -8.00
C SER A 38 -2.47 55.29 -7.94
N ALA A 39 -3.59 55.95 -8.22
CA ALA A 39 -4.91 55.32 -8.23
C ALA A 39 -5.03 54.22 -9.30
N LYS A 40 -4.50 54.46 -10.51
CA LYS A 40 -4.50 53.46 -11.60
C LYS A 40 -3.63 52.25 -11.26
N LEU A 41 -2.43 52.47 -10.71
CA LEU A 41 -1.54 51.39 -10.28
C LEU A 41 -2.17 50.56 -9.16
N GLY A 42 -2.77 51.22 -8.15
CA GLY A 42 -3.53 50.55 -7.09
C GLY A 42 -4.61 49.61 -7.64
N ASN A 43 -5.41 50.09 -8.59
CA ASN A 43 -6.44 49.28 -9.24
C ASN A 43 -5.87 48.10 -10.04
N ILE A 44 -4.75 48.29 -10.74
CA ILE A 44 -4.07 47.20 -11.47
C ILE A 44 -3.61 46.12 -10.49
N PHE A 45 -2.90 46.50 -9.42
CA PHE A 45 -2.43 45.57 -8.40
C PHE A 45 -3.59 44.86 -7.70
N PHE A 46 -4.67 45.58 -7.39
CA PHE A 46 -5.89 45.01 -6.82
C PHE A 46 -6.52 43.98 -7.76
N ASN A 47 -6.71 44.31 -9.04
CA ASN A 47 -7.32 43.41 -10.03
C ASN A 47 -6.45 42.16 -10.27
N ILE A 48 -5.13 42.31 -10.33
CA ILE A 48 -4.20 41.17 -10.44
C ILE A 48 -4.29 40.28 -9.20
N SER A 49 -4.30 40.88 -8.01
CA SER A 49 -4.38 40.14 -6.74
C SER A 49 -5.71 39.40 -6.60
N MET A 50 -6.81 40.05 -6.98
CA MET A 50 -8.14 39.43 -6.98
C MET A 50 -8.22 38.28 -7.99
N SER A 51 -7.72 38.48 -9.21
CA SER A 51 -7.67 37.43 -10.25
C SER A 51 -6.83 36.23 -9.81
N TYR A 52 -5.71 36.50 -9.12
CA TYR A 52 -4.86 35.45 -8.54
C TYR A 52 -5.60 34.68 -7.44
N ILE A 53 -6.30 35.35 -6.52
CA ILE A 53 -7.07 34.70 -5.46
C ILE A 53 -8.17 33.82 -6.04
N VAL A 54 -8.92 34.30 -7.04
CA VAL A 54 -9.95 33.51 -7.73
C VAL A 54 -9.34 32.27 -8.38
N SER A 55 -8.21 32.44 -9.09
CA SER A 55 -7.49 31.33 -9.72
C SER A 55 -6.98 30.31 -8.70
N TYR A 56 -6.51 30.77 -7.54
CA TYR A 56 -6.08 29.93 -6.44
C TYR A 56 -7.24 29.11 -5.85
N ILE A 57 -8.38 29.73 -5.60
CA ILE A 57 -9.58 29.04 -5.11
C ILE A 57 -10.01 27.97 -6.12
N PHE A 58 -10.02 28.30 -7.41
CA PHE A 58 -10.34 27.35 -8.47
C PHE A 58 -9.37 26.17 -8.50
N TYR A 59 -8.06 26.42 -8.43
CA TYR A 59 -7.04 25.36 -8.32
C TYR A 59 -7.27 24.45 -7.11
N VAL A 60 -7.57 25.04 -5.94
CA VAL A 60 -7.81 24.27 -4.71
C VAL A 60 -9.00 23.33 -4.88
N ILE A 61 -10.09 23.82 -5.47
CA ILE A 61 -11.33 23.06 -5.63
C ILE A 61 -11.21 22.00 -6.73
N VAL A 62 -10.65 22.36 -7.89
CA VAL A 62 -10.69 21.53 -9.10
C VAL A 62 -9.54 20.53 -9.19
N ALA A 63 -8.36 20.88 -8.68
CA ALA A 63 -7.18 20.02 -8.78
C ALA A 63 -6.81 19.43 -7.42
N TYR A 64 -6.55 20.28 -6.43
CA TYR A 64 -5.91 19.86 -5.19
C TYR A 64 -6.81 18.99 -4.30
N LEU A 65 -8.06 19.41 -4.05
CA LEU A 65 -8.97 18.63 -3.21
C LEU A 65 -9.25 17.23 -3.81
N PRO A 66 -9.60 17.09 -5.10
CA PRO A 66 -9.76 15.78 -5.73
C PRO A 66 -8.49 14.94 -5.70
N GLU A 67 -7.30 15.52 -5.97
CA GLU A 67 -6.04 14.78 -5.95
C GLU A 67 -5.71 14.28 -4.53
N LYS A 68 -5.95 15.11 -3.51
CA LYS A 68 -5.75 14.73 -2.10
C LYS A 68 -6.69 13.61 -1.68
N GLN A 69 -7.97 13.70 -2.04
CA GLN A 69 -8.95 12.65 -1.79
C GLN A 69 -8.54 11.35 -2.49
N LYS A 70 -8.17 11.42 -3.78
CA LYS A 70 -7.67 10.28 -4.55
C LYS A 70 -6.47 9.62 -3.87
N LYS A 71 -5.45 10.39 -3.47
CA LYS A 71 -4.28 9.86 -2.74
C LYS A 71 -4.67 9.20 -1.42
N ALA A 72 -5.63 9.77 -0.68
CA ALA A 72 -6.10 9.20 0.57
C ALA A 72 -6.82 7.86 0.35
N HIS A 73 -7.72 7.78 -0.64
CA HIS A 73 -8.40 6.54 -1.01
C HIS A 73 -7.40 5.47 -1.46
N LEU A 74 -6.46 5.82 -2.34
CA LEU A 74 -5.45 4.87 -2.82
C LEU A 74 -4.55 4.35 -1.71
N ARG A 75 -4.13 5.20 -0.77
CA ARG A 75 -3.37 4.76 0.42
C ARG A 75 -4.16 3.78 1.27
N LYS A 76 -5.47 4.00 1.44
CA LYS A 76 -6.34 3.07 2.15
C LYS A 76 -6.41 1.72 1.44
N GLU A 77 -6.54 1.71 0.11
CA GLU A 77 -6.57 0.46 -0.66
C GLU A 77 -5.25 -0.32 -0.58
N ILE A 78 -4.11 0.37 -0.65
CA ILE A 78 -2.78 -0.25 -0.46
C ILE A 78 -2.69 -0.87 0.94
N GLN A 79 -3.13 -0.15 1.97
CA GLN A 79 -3.12 -0.64 3.36
C GLN A 79 -4.04 -1.85 3.54
N ASN A 80 -5.27 -1.80 3.02
CA ASN A 80 -6.21 -2.93 3.06
C ASN A 80 -5.61 -4.18 2.38
N SER A 81 -4.90 -3.98 1.27
CA SER A 81 -4.28 -5.07 0.53
C SER A 81 -3.08 -5.67 1.30
N LYS A 82 -2.25 -4.82 1.93
CA LYS A 82 -1.20 -5.25 2.87
C LYS A 82 -1.79 -6.09 4.00
N GLU A 83 -2.85 -5.59 4.64
CA GLU A 83 -3.53 -6.28 5.74
C GLU A 83 -4.16 -7.60 5.30
N SER A 84 -4.73 -7.67 4.09
CA SER A 84 -5.22 -8.94 3.55
C SER A 84 -4.10 -9.96 3.40
N ILE A 85 -2.96 -9.58 2.81
CA ILE A 85 -1.82 -10.50 2.63
C ILE A 85 -1.33 -11.02 3.99
N LEU A 86 -1.22 -10.14 4.99
CA LEU A 86 -0.83 -10.53 6.35
C LEU A 86 -1.83 -11.49 6.98
N ARG A 87 -3.13 -11.21 6.82
CA ARG A 87 -4.20 -12.07 7.34
C ARG A 87 -4.16 -13.45 6.72
N ASP A 88 -4.07 -13.55 5.39
CA ASP A 88 -4.04 -14.83 4.69
C ASP A 88 -2.80 -15.64 5.07
N PHE A 89 -1.64 -14.97 5.18
CA PHE A 89 -0.42 -15.59 5.67
C PHE A 89 -0.57 -16.13 7.10
N ASN A 90 -1.07 -15.30 8.03
CA ASN A 90 -1.30 -15.72 9.42
C ASN A 90 -2.32 -16.87 9.50
N GLN A 91 -3.30 -16.91 8.59
CA GLN A 91 -4.26 -18.00 8.47
C GLN A 91 -3.59 -19.31 8.06
N VAL A 92 -2.70 -19.28 7.04
CA VAL A 92 -1.89 -20.44 6.64
C VAL A 92 -1.06 -20.94 7.82
N ILE A 93 -0.34 -20.05 8.52
CA ILE A 93 0.46 -20.42 9.69
C ILE A 93 -0.41 -21.07 10.75
N SER A 94 -1.52 -20.44 11.15
CA SER A 94 -2.42 -21.00 12.16
C SER A 94 -2.95 -22.39 11.79
N TYR A 95 -3.25 -22.62 10.51
CA TYR A 95 -3.65 -23.93 10.03
C TYR A 95 -2.52 -24.95 10.08
N MET A 96 -1.29 -24.55 9.73
CA MET A 96 -0.13 -25.43 9.83
C MET A 96 0.19 -25.80 11.28
N GLU A 97 0.09 -24.84 12.21
CA GLU A 97 0.29 -25.09 13.65
C GLU A 97 -0.73 -26.11 14.17
N LYS A 98 -2.01 -25.96 13.79
CA LYS A 98 -3.08 -26.90 14.15
C LYS A 98 -2.85 -28.30 13.59
N SER A 99 -2.45 -28.41 12.31
CA SER A 99 -2.24 -29.72 11.68
C SER A 99 -0.94 -30.41 12.07
N SER A 100 0.10 -29.66 12.43
CA SER A 100 1.39 -30.21 12.87
C SER A 100 1.47 -30.41 14.39
N GLY A 101 0.62 -29.75 15.17
CA GLY A 101 0.73 -29.66 16.63
C GLY A 101 1.99 -28.90 17.09
N VAL A 102 2.59 -28.07 16.23
CA VAL A 102 3.77 -27.25 16.55
C VAL A 102 3.33 -25.79 16.54
N THR A 103 3.41 -25.11 17.68
CA THR A 103 3.18 -23.66 17.77
C THR A 103 4.49 -22.92 17.57
N LEU A 104 4.48 -21.91 16.70
CA LEU A 104 5.61 -21.03 16.46
C LEU A 104 5.65 -19.93 17.53
N ASN A 105 6.78 -19.75 18.19
CA ASN A 105 6.96 -18.65 19.13
C ASN A 105 7.23 -17.36 18.35
N ASN A 106 6.26 -16.43 18.39
CA ASN A 106 6.29 -15.16 17.66
C ASN A 106 7.56 -14.30 17.85
N LYS A 107 8.37 -14.54 18.90
CA LYS A 107 9.57 -13.73 19.17
C LYS A 107 10.80 -14.15 18.37
N GLN A 108 10.97 -15.44 18.07
CA GLN A 108 12.15 -15.97 17.37
C GLN A 108 11.80 -17.28 16.66
N VAL A 109 11.23 -17.17 15.46
CA VAL A 109 11.02 -18.33 14.58
C VAL A 109 12.27 -18.57 13.75
N THR A 110 12.80 -19.78 13.79
CA THR A 110 13.96 -20.21 12.99
C THR A 110 13.54 -21.05 11.79
N GLU A 111 14.46 -21.23 10.83
CA GLU A 111 14.26 -22.16 9.71
C GLU A 111 13.97 -23.58 10.22
N PHE A 112 14.63 -23.99 11.30
CA PHE A 112 14.43 -25.30 11.90
C PHE A 112 12.99 -25.49 12.41
N ASP A 113 12.41 -24.47 13.04
CA ASP A 113 11.04 -24.53 13.54
C ASP A 113 10.02 -24.69 12.40
N ILE A 114 10.19 -23.91 11.33
CA ILE A 114 9.38 -24.03 10.11
C ILE A 114 9.53 -25.40 9.48
N LYS A 115 10.77 -25.89 9.35
CA LYS A 115 11.03 -27.21 8.76
C LYS A 115 10.45 -28.34 9.59
N ASN A 116 10.51 -28.25 10.92
CA ASN A 116 9.90 -29.20 11.85
C ASN A 116 8.37 -29.21 11.72
N MET A 117 7.74 -28.03 11.68
CA MET A 117 6.30 -27.88 11.45
C MET A 117 5.87 -28.54 10.13
N LEU A 118 6.54 -28.20 9.02
CA LEU A 118 6.26 -28.76 7.70
C LEU A 118 6.58 -30.26 7.60
N GLY A 119 7.55 -30.75 8.39
CA GLY A 119 7.91 -32.16 8.47
C GLY A 119 6.80 -33.06 9.01
N LYS A 120 5.83 -32.50 9.73
CA LYS A 120 4.66 -33.21 10.27
C LYS A 120 3.43 -33.15 9.37
N ILE A 121 3.50 -32.39 8.27
CA ILE A 121 2.37 -32.20 7.36
C ILE A 121 2.60 -33.02 6.09
N HIS A 122 1.69 -33.95 5.80
CA HIS A 122 1.71 -34.73 4.57
C HIS A 122 1.09 -33.89 3.42
N PRO A 123 1.70 -33.79 2.22
CA PRO A 123 1.21 -32.89 1.17
C PRO A 123 -0.22 -33.21 0.71
N TYR A 124 -0.58 -34.51 0.75
CA TYR A 124 -1.89 -35.00 0.33
C TYR A 124 -2.87 -35.23 1.48
N SER A 125 -2.51 -34.90 2.73
CA SER A 125 -3.51 -34.90 3.80
C SER A 125 -4.45 -33.70 3.67
N ALA A 126 -5.62 -33.81 4.27
CA ALA A 126 -6.61 -32.75 4.27
C ALA A 126 -6.09 -31.50 4.99
N ALA A 127 -6.07 -30.37 4.30
CA ALA A 127 -5.95 -29.05 4.89
C ALA A 127 -7.29 -28.65 5.53
N PRO A 128 -7.30 -27.78 6.56
CA PRO A 128 -8.52 -27.30 7.22
C PRO A 128 -9.25 -26.23 6.38
N VAL A 129 -9.32 -26.45 5.07
CA VAL A 129 -9.96 -25.56 4.10
C VAL A 129 -10.80 -26.43 3.15
N VAL A 130 -12.04 -26.00 2.94
CA VAL A 130 -12.98 -26.70 2.08
C VAL A 130 -13.15 -25.98 0.75
N THR A 131 -13.43 -26.74 -0.29
CA THR A 131 -13.82 -26.23 -1.60
C THR A 131 -15.07 -26.94 -2.10
N TRP A 132 -15.76 -26.33 -3.05
CA TRP A 132 -16.85 -26.96 -3.77
C TRP A 132 -16.31 -27.65 -5.02
N SER A 133 -16.48 -28.97 -5.12
CA SER A 133 -16.06 -29.74 -6.28
C SER A 133 -17.07 -30.83 -6.58
N ASN A 134 -17.48 -30.95 -7.84
CA ASN A 134 -18.43 -31.95 -8.33
C ASN A 134 -19.73 -32.06 -7.51
N GLY A 135 -20.26 -30.92 -7.04
CA GLY A 135 -21.50 -30.88 -6.26
C GLY A 135 -21.35 -31.23 -4.78
N LEU A 136 -20.12 -31.37 -4.27
CA LEU A 136 -19.83 -31.71 -2.89
C LEU A 136 -18.83 -30.73 -2.25
N VAL A 137 -18.94 -30.57 -0.94
CA VAL A 137 -17.93 -29.90 -0.12
C VAL A 137 -16.82 -30.90 0.17
N VAL A 138 -15.61 -30.62 -0.29
CA VAL A 138 -14.43 -31.47 -0.09
C VAL A 138 -13.29 -30.67 0.52
N ASN A 139 -12.46 -31.30 1.35
CA ASN A 139 -11.27 -30.66 1.88
C ASN A 139 -10.20 -30.57 0.79
N LEU A 140 -9.55 -29.43 0.67
CA LEU A 140 -8.34 -29.31 -0.15
C LEU A 140 -7.21 -30.13 0.47
N THR A 141 -6.31 -30.65 -0.37
CA THR A 141 -5.04 -31.16 0.13
C THR A 141 -4.13 -30.00 0.54
N TRP A 142 -3.15 -30.24 1.40
CA TRP A 142 -2.15 -29.22 1.73
C TRP A 142 -1.41 -28.69 0.49
N ASN A 143 -1.12 -29.58 -0.46
CA ASN A 143 -0.55 -29.21 -1.75
C ASN A 143 -1.44 -28.21 -2.52
N ASP A 144 -2.72 -28.52 -2.67
CA ASP A 144 -3.66 -27.67 -3.41
C ASP A 144 -3.91 -26.34 -2.69
N TYR A 145 -3.99 -26.38 -1.36
CA TYR A 145 -4.17 -25.20 -0.54
C TYR A 145 -2.98 -24.24 -0.67
N LEU A 146 -1.74 -24.74 -0.58
CA LEU A 146 -0.55 -23.90 -0.72
C LEU A 146 -0.39 -23.35 -2.14
N LEU A 147 -0.72 -24.14 -3.16
CA LEU A 147 -0.74 -23.65 -4.55
C LEU A 147 -1.79 -22.54 -4.73
N THR A 148 -2.98 -22.70 -4.14
CA THR A 148 -4.04 -21.69 -4.18
C THR A 148 -3.59 -20.42 -3.47
N HIS A 149 -3.00 -20.54 -2.28
CA HIS A 149 -2.42 -19.42 -1.53
C HIS A 149 -1.37 -18.65 -2.34
N ILE A 150 -0.44 -19.36 -3.00
CA ILE A 150 0.56 -18.71 -3.86
C ILE A 150 -0.11 -17.89 -4.97
N LYS A 151 -1.13 -18.44 -5.63
CA LYS A 151 -1.87 -17.74 -6.70
C LYS A 151 -2.60 -16.51 -6.17
N GLU A 152 -3.31 -16.63 -5.06
CA GLU A 152 -4.07 -15.53 -4.44
C GLU A 152 -3.15 -14.38 -4.02
N ILE A 153 -2.03 -14.68 -3.36
CA ILE A 153 -1.06 -13.64 -2.97
C ILE A 153 -0.41 -13.00 -4.21
N THR A 154 -0.09 -13.80 -5.23
CA THR A 154 0.46 -13.28 -6.50
C THR A 154 -0.51 -12.30 -7.15
N GLU A 155 -1.80 -12.65 -7.23
CA GLU A 155 -2.84 -11.78 -7.76
C GLU A 155 -3.00 -10.49 -6.95
N LYS A 156 -3.04 -10.60 -5.61
CA LYS A 156 -3.11 -9.43 -4.72
C LYS A 156 -1.92 -8.49 -4.92
N VAL A 157 -0.71 -9.02 -5.02
CA VAL A 157 0.48 -8.20 -5.26
C VAL A 157 0.44 -7.54 -6.64
N ASN A 158 0.02 -8.26 -7.68
CA ASN A 158 -0.13 -7.67 -9.02
C ASN A 158 -1.17 -6.55 -9.06
N ASN A 159 -2.29 -6.71 -8.35
CA ASN A 159 -3.30 -5.67 -8.22
C ASN A 159 -2.76 -4.44 -7.47
N ILE A 160 -1.93 -4.63 -6.44
CA ILE A 160 -1.26 -3.53 -5.73
C ILE A 160 -0.31 -2.76 -6.65
N PHE A 161 0.40 -3.45 -7.56
CA PHE A 161 1.37 -2.80 -8.45
C PHE A 161 0.77 -1.77 -9.43
N ILE A 162 -0.54 -1.81 -9.66
CA ILE A 162 -1.27 -0.75 -10.38
C ILE A 162 -1.14 0.60 -9.67
N PHE A 163 -0.89 0.60 -8.35
CA PHE A 163 -0.77 1.79 -7.51
C PHE A 163 0.69 2.21 -7.23
N ILE A 164 1.69 1.65 -7.93
CA ILE A 164 3.12 1.99 -7.77
C ILE A 164 3.39 3.51 -7.68
N PRO A 165 2.80 4.39 -8.51
CA PRO A 165 3.06 5.84 -8.43
C PRO A 165 2.71 6.49 -7.08
N PHE A 166 1.92 5.81 -6.25
CA PHE A 166 1.41 6.29 -4.97
C PHE A 166 2.01 5.55 -3.77
N MET A 167 2.88 4.57 -4.00
CA MET A 167 3.53 3.75 -2.98
C MET A 167 4.92 4.28 -2.65
N ASP A 168 5.36 4.07 -1.41
CA ASP A 168 6.75 4.29 -1.04
C ASP A 168 7.67 3.20 -1.59
N ALA A 169 8.93 3.56 -1.86
CA ALA A 169 9.92 2.63 -2.44
C ALA A 169 10.18 1.41 -1.55
N THR A 170 10.09 1.56 -0.23
CA THR A 170 10.27 0.48 0.74
C THR A 170 9.19 -0.59 0.60
N LEU A 171 7.92 -0.19 0.50
CA LEU A 171 6.78 -1.09 0.33
C LEU A 171 6.80 -1.80 -1.03
N ILE A 172 7.16 -1.07 -2.10
CA ILE A 172 7.35 -1.67 -3.43
C ILE A 172 8.44 -2.75 -3.37
N ALA A 173 9.57 -2.47 -2.74
CA ALA A 173 10.67 -3.42 -2.59
C ALA A 173 10.23 -4.66 -1.81
N SER A 174 9.47 -4.50 -0.73
CA SER A 174 8.98 -5.62 0.09
C SER A 174 8.00 -6.52 -0.68
N PHE A 175 7.01 -5.95 -1.39
CA PHE A 175 6.09 -6.76 -2.21
C PHE A 175 6.80 -7.46 -3.37
N ASN A 176 7.77 -6.80 -4.01
CA ASN A 176 8.56 -7.40 -5.07
C ASN A 176 9.42 -8.58 -4.55
N LYS A 177 9.97 -8.48 -3.33
CA LYS A 177 10.67 -9.59 -2.68
C LYS A 177 9.72 -10.77 -2.41
N ILE A 178 8.52 -10.53 -1.88
CA ILE A 178 7.51 -11.59 -1.69
C ILE A 178 7.16 -12.25 -3.02
N HIS A 179 6.83 -11.46 -4.04
CA HIS A 179 6.43 -11.95 -5.35
C HIS A 179 7.51 -12.80 -6.04
N LYS A 180 8.78 -12.58 -5.70
CA LYS A 180 9.95 -13.28 -6.29
C LYS A 180 10.62 -14.26 -5.33
N CYS A 181 10.07 -14.51 -4.14
CA CYS A 181 10.67 -15.41 -3.18
C CYS A 181 10.71 -16.85 -3.70
N SER A 182 11.61 -17.66 -3.15
CA SER A 182 11.84 -19.02 -3.63
C SER A 182 10.59 -19.88 -3.49
N PHE A 183 9.81 -19.69 -2.42
CA PHE A 183 8.57 -20.44 -2.19
C PHE A 183 7.56 -20.28 -3.33
N PHE A 184 7.42 -19.09 -3.90
CA PHE A 184 6.44 -18.82 -4.97
C PHE A 184 6.93 -19.42 -6.29
N LYS A 185 8.23 -19.30 -6.58
CA LYS A 185 8.86 -19.87 -7.79
C LYS A 185 8.78 -21.39 -7.80
N VAL A 186 9.21 -22.00 -6.70
CA VAL A 186 9.28 -23.45 -6.55
C VAL A 186 7.87 -24.03 -6.40
N GLY A 187 7.00 -23.40 -5.59
CA GLY A 187 5.64 -23.88 -5.35
C GLY A 187 4.77 -23.92 -6.61
N ASN A 188 4.85 -22.91 -7.49
CA ASN A 188 4.12 -22.92 -8.76
C ASN A 188 4.54 -24.07 -9.71
N THR A 189 5.75 -24.60 -9.56
CA THR A 189 6.26 -25.68 -10.41
C THR A 189 6.06 -27.05 -9.76
N LEU A 190 6.37 -27.16 -8.46
CA LEU A 190 6.40 -28.43 -7.76
C LEU A 190 5.04 -28.86 -7.23
N PHE A 191 4.17 -27.92 -6.80
CA PHE A 191 2.83 -28.27 -6.34
C PHE A 191 1.89 -28.67 -7.49
N THR A 192 2.24 -28.35 -8.74
CA THR A 192 1.51 -28.83 -9.92
C THR A 192 1.92 -30.24 -10.36
N THR A 193 2.99 -30.80 -9.76
CA THR A 193 3.49 -32.14 -10.08
C THR A 193 3.28 -33.11 -8.92
N PRO A 194 3.01 -34.40 -9.16
CA PRO A 194 2.91 -35.39 -8.09
C PRO A 194 4.19 -35.45 -7.25
N MET A 195 4.06 -35.17 -5.97
CA MET A 195 5.14 -35.18 -4.99
C MET A 195 5.42 -36.60 -4.52
N LYS A 196 6.69 -37.00 -4.58
CA LYS A 196 7.17 -38.24 -3.94
C LYS A 196 7.48 -38.07 -2.45
N ASN A 197 7.58 -36.82 -1.99
CA ASN A 197 7.94 -36.51 -0.60
C ASN A 197 6.79 -36.86 0.35
N LYS A 198 7.11 -37.50 1.48
CA LYS A 198 6.14 -37.87 2.51
C LYS A 198 5.67 -36.68 3.37
N ASN A 199 6.36 -35.54 3.29
CA ASN A 199 6.03 -34.33 4.02
C ASN A 199 6.49 -33.08 3.26
N LEU A 200 6.14 -31.91 3.80
CA LEU A 200 6.48 -30.61 3.22
C LEU A 200 7.85 -30.07 3.65
N SER A 201 8.66 -30.82 4.41
CA SER A 201 9.94 -30.33 4.96
C SER A 201 10.97 -29.92 3.89
N ALA A 202 10.84 -30.44 2.66
CA ALA A 202 11.66 -30.03 1.51
C ALA A 202 11.52 -28.53 1.20
N PHE A 203 10.38 -27.92 1.53
CA PHE A 203 10.10 -26.50 1.35
C PHE A 203 10.49 -25.66 2.56
N GLY A 204 11.09 -26.24 3.61
CA GLY A 204 11.36 -25.55 4.88
C GLY A 204 12.14 -24.25 4.70
N LYS A 205 13.20 -24.28 3.90
CA LYS A 205 14.03 -23.11 3.61
C LYS A 205 13.26 -22.04 2.85
N ASP A 206 12.57 -22.44 1.78
CA ASP A 206 11.82 -21.50 0.92
C ASP A 206 10.65 -20.87 1.68
N PHE A 207 9.93 -21.66 2.47
CA PHE A 207 8.82 -21.18 3.29
C PHE A 207 9.31 -20.30 4.44
N TYR A 208 10.50 -20.58 5.00
CA TYR A 208 11.12 -19.69 5.99
C TYR A 208 11.49 -18.34 5.39
N GLU A 209 12.07 -18.31 4.18
CA GLU A 209 12.31 -17.06 3.44
C GLU A 209 11.01 -16.26 3.29
N TYR A 210 9.94 -16.93 2.83
CA TYR A 210 8.62 -16.32 2.71
C TYR A 210 8.08 -15.79 4.05
N TYR A 211 8.20 -16.58 5.13
CA TYR A 211 7.81 -16.19 6.48
C TYR A 211 8.52 -14.89 6.92
N SER A 212 9.85 -14.83 6.77
CA SER A 212 10.65 -13.67 7.15
C SER A 212 10.28 -12.43 6.33
N LEU A 213 10.03 -12.60 5.03
CA LEU A 213 9.62 -11.50 4.16
C LEU A 213 8.26 -10.93 4.56
N VAL A 214 7.26 -11.78 4.83
CA VAL A 214 5.93 -11.32 5.25
C VAL A 214 5.99 -10.63 6.61
N LYS A 215 6.75 -11.18 7.58
CA LYS A 215 6.95 -10.55 8.89
C LYS A 215 7.66 -9.20 8.81
N SER A 216 8.55 -8.99 7.84
CA SER A 216 9.17 -7.68 7.63
C SER A 216 8.20 -6.59 7.15
N ILE A 217 7.06 -6.99 6.57
CA ILE A 217 6.00 -6.05 6.15
C ILE A 217 5.07 -5.70 7.31
N GLU A 218 5.00 -6.53 8.35
CA GLU A 218 4.17 -6.25 9.54
C GLU A 218 4.67 -5.03 10.34
N GLN A 219 5.97 -4.75 10.28
CA GLN A 219 6.65 -3.60 10.92
C GLN A 219 6.39 -2.28 10.17
#